data_AF-A0A8S3GVC2-F1
#
_entry.id   AF-A0A8S3GVC2-F1
#
_cell.length_a   1.000
_cell.length_b   1.000
_cell.length_c   1.000
_cell.angle_alpha   90.00
_cell.angle_beta   90.00
_cell.angle_gamma   90.00
#
_symmetry.space_group_name_H-M   'P 1'
#
loop_
_entity.id
_entity.type
_entity.pdbx_description
1 polymer ?
#
loop_
_entity_poly.entity_id
_entity_poly.type
_entity_poly.pdbx_seq_one_letter_code
_entity_poly.pdbx_strand_id
1 'polypeptide(L)'
;MKARKELQPIVKRNTEREKEQESRPELAVLKRAASSNSRGSDLVVDGLSNANVAEKQIDGIIELREFDVPYHIRVCIDLKINVGLWYGIRGQSSSGPQNQLVLKPELIEQPEPIIFAFDIECTKMPLKFPTAVSDQIMMISYMVDTQGYLIINREIISQDIDDFEYTPKKEYPGQFHVFNETNELELLKRFFNHIVDVKPHILVTYNGDSFDMPFVEQRAQFYGLNMFNEIGFRKDSQDCYLCRPCIHMDCIKWVKRDSYLPVGSHGLKAVTKAKLRYNPIEIDPEDMCRLAVEQPQTLSNYSVSDAVATYYLYMKYVHTFIFALGTIIPMRPDEVLRKGELKK
;
A
#
# COMPACT_ATOMS: atom_id res chain seq x y z
N MET A 1 15.77 9.13 15.34
CA MET A 1 16.24 7.74 15.60
C MET A 1 17.39 7.64 16.60
N LYS A 2 18.47 8.45 16.50
CA LYS A 2 19.61 8.41 17.43
C LYS A 2 19.21 8.60 18.91
N ALA A 3 18.49 9.68 19.22
CA ALA A 3 18.03 9.96 20.58
C ALA A 3 17.17 8.83 21.19
N ARG A 4 16.28 8.21 20.40
CA ARG A 4 15.47 7.06 20.87
C ARG A 4 16.34 5.87 21.27
N LYS A 5 17.36 5.54 20.47
CA LYS A 5 18.30 4.44 20.78
C LYS A 5 19.08 4.68 22.07
N GLU A 6 19.43 5.93 22.35
CA GLU A 6 20.16 6.33 23.57
C GLU A 6 19.26 6.36 24.81
N LEU A 7 18.00 6.81 24.69
CA LEU A 7 17.08 6.98 25.82
C LEU A 7 16.29 5.72 26.20
N GLN A 8 16.00 4.82 25.26
CA GLN A 8 15.21 3.61 25.55
C GLN A 8 15.80 2.71 26.65
N PRO A 9 17.12 2.40 26.66
CA PRO A 9 17.73 1.61 27.74
C PRO A 9 17.65 2.30 29.10
N ILE A 10 17.82 3.62 29.12
CA ILE A 10 17.74 4.44 30.34
C ILE A 10 16.34 4.38 30.93
N VAL A 11 15.32 4.59 30.09
CA VAL A 11 13.91 4.51 30.50
C VAL A 11 13.59 3.13 31.08
N LYS A 12 13.98 2.05 30.37
CA LYS A 12 13.74 0.68 30.84
C LYS A 12 14.35 0.43 32.24
N ARG A 13 15.61 0.83 32.43
CA ARG A 13 16.32 0.73 33.71
C ARG A 13 15.63 1.52 34.83
N ASN A 14 15.19 2.74 34.53
CA ASN A 14 14.54 3.60 35.51
C ASN A 14 13.16 3.06 35.92
N THR A 15 12.37 2.56 34.96
CA THR A 15 11.07 1.93 35.23
C THR A 15 11.21 0.65 36.08
N GLU A 16 12.21 -0.19 35.80
CA GLU A 16 12.50 -1.38 36.62
C GLU A 16 12.87 -0.99 38.06
N ARG A 17 13.71 0.03 38.22
CA ARG A 17 14.12 0.56 39.52
C ARG A 17 12.95 1.14 40.33
N GLU A 18 12.00 1.83 39.69
CA GLU A 18 10.79 2.32 40.38
C GLU A 18 9.90 1.17 40.84
N LYS A 19 9.66 0.16 40.00
CA LYS A 19 8.89 -1.04 40.38
C LYS A 19 9.51 -1.80 41.55
N GLU A 20 10.83 -1.88 41.61
CA GLU A 20 11.55 -2.48 42.75
C GLU A 20 11.38 -1.66 44.04
N GLN A 21 11.33 -0.33 43.95
CA GLN A 21 11.12 0.55 45.11
C GLN A 21 9.68 0.51 45.61
N GLU A 22 8.69 0.40 44.71
CA GLU A 22 7.28 0.25 45.05
C GLU A 22 6.95 -1.11 45.68
N SER A 23 7.59 -2.19 45.19
CA SER A 23 7.38 -3.55 45.72
C SER A 23 8.08 -3.82 47.05
N ARG A 24 9.07 -3.01 47.44
CA ARG A 24 9.80 -3.13 48.71
C ARG A 24 9.97 -1.77 49.41
N PRO A 25 8.89 -1.20 49.96
CA PRO A 25 8.91 0.13 50.56
C PRO A 25 9.87 0.24 51.76
N GLU A 26 10.07 -0.84 52.53
CA GLU A 26 11.02 -0.89 53.66
C GLU A 26 12.48 -0.66 53.23
N LEU A 27 12.88 -1.15 52.05
CA LEU A 27 14.22 -0.93 51.47
C LEU A 27 14.41 0.50 50.96
N ALA A 28 13.34 1.16 50.50
CA ALA A 28 13.37 2.57 50.10
C ALA A 28 13.55 3.51 51.30
N VAL A 29 12.90 3.19 52.43
CA VAL A 29 13.06 3.91 53.70
C VAL A 29 14.48 3.75 54.26
N LEU A 30 15.05 2.52 54.22
CA LEU A 30 16.44 2.26 54.61
C LEU A 30 17.47 3.00 53.73
N LYS A 31 17.26 3.08 52.41
CA LYS A 31 18.12 3.85 51.50
C LYS A 31 18.03 5.37 51.76
N ARG A 32 16.83 5.90 52.04
CA ARG A 32 16.66 7.32 52.43
C ARG A 32 17.32 7.62 53.77
N ALA A 33 17.19 6.73 54.76
CA ALA A 33 17.83 6.85 56.08
C ALA A 33 19.37 6.79 56.00
N ALA A 34 19.92 5.94 55.13
CA ALA A 34 21.36 5.88 54.87
C ALA A 34 21.89 7.16 54.21
N SER A 35 21.10 7.82 53.35
CA SER A 35 21.46 9.09 52.72
C SER A 35 21.31 10.31 53.65
N SER A 36 20.51 10.22 54.72
CA SER A 36 20.36 11.29 55.72
C SER A 36 21.42 11.26 56.82
N ASN A 37 22.17 10.17 56.97
CA ASN A 37 23.23 10.03 57.99
C ASN A 37 24.57 10.67 57.60
N SER A 38 24.65 11.39 56.47
CA SER A 38 25.82 12.19 56.08
C SER A 38 25.67 13.69 56.35
N ARG A 39 24.91 14.07 57.38
CA ARG A 39 24.86 15.46 57.86
C ARG A 39 25.76 15.63 59.09
N GLY A 40 27.01 15.96 58.84
CA GLY A 40 27.95 16.31 59.90
C GLY A 40 29.34 16.74 59.40
N SER A 41 29.43 17.84 58.65
CA SER A 41 30.39 18.94 58.85
C SER A 41 30.54 19.80 57.58
N ASP A 42 30.34 21.10 57.80
CA ASP A 42 30.91 22.27 57.14
C ASP A 42 30.84 22.47 55.62
N LEU A 43 29.94 23.39 55.26
CA LEU A 43 30.11 24.51 54.31
C LEU A 43 31.37 24.46 53.42
N VAL A 44 31.24 23.85 52.25
CA VAL A 44 31.80 24.41 51.02
C VAL A 44 30.74 24.26 49.93
N VAL A 45 30.16 25.39 49.52
CA VAL A 45 29.41 25.51 48.27
C VAL A 45 30.47 25.52 47.16
N ASP A 46 30.91 24.34 46.73
CA ASP A 46 31.81 24.23 45.59
C ASP A 46 31.39 23.10 44.66
N GLY A 47 31.17 23.48 43.40
CA GLY A 47 31.04 22.63 42.23
C GLY A 47 30.32 21.29 42.37
N LEU A 48 28.98 21.29 42.45
CA LEU A 48 28.27 20.23 41.73
C LEU A 48 28.66 20.38 40.27
N SER A 49 29.61 19.56 39.80
CA SER A 49 29.91 19.48 38.37
C SER A 49 28.56 19.29 37.65
N ASN A 50 28.32 20.07 36.59
CA ASN A 50 27.07 19.99 35.82
C ASN A 50 26.73 18.54 35.40
N ALA A 51 27.74 17.68 35.30
CA ALA A 51 27.62 16.24 35.09
C ALA A 51 26.84 15.49 36.20
N ASN A 52 27.09 15.76 37.48
CA ASN A 52 26.42 15.07 38.60
C ASN A 52 24.95 15.46 38.76
N VAL A 53 24.57 16.67 38.32
CA VAL A 53 23.18 17.12 38.29
C VAL A 53 22.46 16.52 37.09
N ALA A 54 23.11 16.49 35.92
CA ALA A 54 22.57 15.87 34.71
C ALA A 54 22.34 14.36 34.89
N GLU A 55 23.26 13.62 35.53
CA GLU A 55 23.08 12.20 35.84
C GLU A 55 21.85 11.96 36.74
N LYS A 56 21.63 12.80 37.76
CA LYS A 56 20.44 12.71 38.62
C LYS A 56 19.14 13.07 37.91
N GLN A 57 19.18 13.91 36.88
CA GLN A 57 18.00 14.28 36.09
C GLN A 57 17.61 13.18 35.09
N ILE A 58 18.59 12.51 34.48
CA ILE A 58 18.39 11.37 33.56
C ILE A 58 17.66 10.22 34.27
N ASP A 59 17.94 10.05 35.56
CA ASP A 59 17.29 9.09 36.43
C ASP A 59 15.79 9.33 36.68
N GLY A 60 15.30 10.54 36.39
CA GLY A 60 13.87 10.90 36.45
C GLY A 60 13.11 10.64 35.15
N ILE A 61 13.78 10.20 34.08
CA ILE A 61 13.12 9.88 32.80
C ILE A 61 12.52 8.48 32.91
N ILE A 62 11.21 8.41 33.06
CA ILE A 62 10.46 7.16 33.28
C ILE A 62 9.73 6.65 32.03
N GLU A 63 9.56 7.49 31.01
CA GLU A 63 8.83 7.15 29.81
C GLU A 63 9.22 8.02 28.61
N LEU A 64 9.07 7.48 27.40
CA LEU A 64 9.04 8.24 26.15
C LEU A 64 7.61 8.27 25.61
N ARG A 65 7.11 9.45 25.21
CA ARG A 65 5.78 9.61 24.63
C ARG A 65 5.87 9.94 23.13
N GLU A 66 4.90 9.44 22.35
CA GLU A 66 4.71 9.76 20.93
C GLU A 66 5.95 9.58 20.03
N PHE A 67 6.90 8.74 20.44
CA PHE A 67 8.19 8.54 19.76
C PHE A 67 8.10 7.64 18.52
N ASP A 68 6.94 7.02 18.31
CA ASP A 68 6.64 6.04 17.27
C ASP A 68 5.62 6.55 16.25
N VAL A 69 5.17 7.81 16.37
CA VAL A 69 4.32 8.45 15.36
C VAL A 69 5.14 8.60 14.07
N PRO A 70 4.69 8.01 12.94
CA PRO A 70 5.41 8.17 11.67
C PRO A 70 5.51 9.64 11.26
N TYR A 71 6.65 10.02 10.71
CA TYR A 71 6.97 11.42 10.45
C TYR A 71 5.94 12.11 9.55
N HIS A 72 5.52 11.45 8.46
CA HIS A 72 4.53 12.03 7.55
C HIS A 72 3.17 12.20 8.22
N ILE A 73 2.76 11.28 9.09
CA ILE A 73 1.52 11.41 9.89
C ILE A 73 1.64 12.60 10.85
N ARG A 74 2.79 12.76 11.53
CA ARG A 74 3.06 13.92 12.39
C ARG A 74 2.92 15.23 11.62
N VAL A 75 3.54 15.33 10.43
CA VAL A 75 3.43 16.51 9.56
C VAL A 75 1.97 16.78 9.20
N CYS A 76 1.22 15.76 8.78
CA CYS A 76 -0.20 15.90 8.44
C CYS A 76 -1.05 16.37 9.63
N ILE A 77 -0.80 15.84 10.84
CA ILE A 77 -1.51 16.27 12.06
C ILE A 77 -1.19 17.73 12.40
N ASP A 78 0.09 18.05 12.52
CA ASP A 78 0.54 19.36 13.01
C ASP A 78 0.16 20.48 12.04
N LEU A 79 0.24 20.22 10.73
CA LEU A 79 -0.10 21.18 9.69
C LEU A 79 -1.57 21.08 9.24
N LYS A 80 -2.36 20.17 9.81
CA LYS A 80 -3.76 19.91 9.45
C LYS A 80 -3.95 19.66 7.94
N ILE A 81 -3.10 18.80 7.40
CA ILE A 81 -3.13 18.38 6.00
C ILE A 81 -3.76 17.00 5.90
N ASN A 82 -4.80 16.91 5.07
CA ASN A 82 -5.52 15.70 4.73
C ASN A 82 -5.62 15.54 3.21
N VAL A 83 -5.56 14.29 2.74
CA VAL A 83 -5.70 13.95 1.33
C VAL A 83 -7.18 14.06 0.93
N GLY A 84 -7.45 14.39 -0.35
CA GLY A 84 -8.82 14.54 -0.85
C GLY A 84 -9.43 15.92 -0.58
N LEU A 85 -8.65 16.87 -0.06
CA LEU A 85 -9.02 18.28 0.09
C LEU A 85 -8.21 19.16 -0.86
N TRP A 86 -8.75 20.33 -1.19
CA TRP A 86 -8.07 21.32 -2.03
C TRP A 86 -7.20 22.25 -1.21
N TYR A 87 -5.99 22.52 -1.69
CA TYR A 87 -5.07 23.46 -1.07
C TYR A 87 -4.51 24.43 -2.11
N GLY A 88 -4.44 25.71 -1.76
CA GLY A 88 -3.61 26.68 -2.45
C GLY A 88 -2.17 26.53 -1.98
N ILE A 89 -1.23 26.38 -2.92
CA ILE A 89 0.21 26.31 -2.62
C ILE A 89 0.80 27.71 -2.78
N ARG A 90 1.43 28.23 -1.71
CA ARG A 90 2.27 29.43 -1.79
C ARG A 90 3.72 29.01 -1.63
N GLY A 91 4.43 28.97 -2.76
CA GLY A 91 5.86 28.66 -2.82
C GLY A 91 6.73 29.84 -2.38
N GLN A 92 7.91 29.53 -1.84
CA GLN A 92 8.92 30.53 -1.48
C GLN A 92 9.50 31.27 -2.70
N SER A 93 9.68 32.59 -2.56
CA SER A 93 10.90 33.25 -3.02
C SER A 93 11.95 33.12 -1.89
N SER A 94 13.23 33.13 -2.24
CA SER A 94 14.42 32.77 -1.44
C SER A 94 14.60 33.40 -0.04
N SER A 95 13.69 34.26 0.43
CA SER A 95 13.75 34.93 1.74
C SER A 95 12.42 35.00 2.50
N GLY A 96 11.37 34.28 2.09
CA GLY A 96 10.03 34.31 2.71
C GLY A 96 9.74 33.17 3.70
N PRO A 97 8.61 33.21 4.46
CA PRO A 97 8.20 32.12 5.34
C PRO A 97 7.98 30.80 4.57
N GLN A 98 8.15 29.67 5.26
CA GLN A 98 8.06 28.28 4.76
C GLN A 98 6.86 28.04 3.84
N ASN A 99 6.98 27.15 2.84
CA ASN A 99 5.88 26.78 1.93
C ASN A 99 4.56 26.55 2.70
N GLN A 100 3.53 27.32 2.38
CA GLN A 100 2.23 27.24 3.05
C GLN A 100 1.21 26.54 2.15
N LEU A 101 0.60 25.48 2.69
CA LEU A 101 -0.62 24.89 2.16
C LEU A 101 -1.81 25.55 2.84
N VAL A 102 -2.64 26.24 2.07
CA VAL A 102 -3.83 26.92 2.59
C VAL A 102 -5.06 26.17 2.11
N LEU A 103 -5.81 25.58 3.04
CA LEU A 103 -7.05 24.85 2.74
C LEU A 103 -8.05 25.75 2.00
N LYS A 104 -8.72 25.16 1.00
CA LYS A 104 -9.75 25.78 0.16
C LYS A 104 -11.10 25.13 0.41
N PRO A 105 -11.79 25.44 1.52
CA PRO A 105 -13.05 24.78 1.90
C PRO A 105 -14.19 25.05 0.92
N GLU A 106 -14.08 26.08 0.09
CA GLU A 106 -15.04 26.41 -0.95
C GLU A 106 -15.03 25.43 -2.14
N LEU A 107 -13.92 24.69 -2.33
CA LEU A 107 -13.78 23.69 -3.39
C LEU A 107 -14.17 22.32 -2.83
N ILE A 108 -15.34 21.83 -3.25
CA ILE A 108 -15.94 20.57 -2.75
C ILE A 108 -15.83 19.45 -3.78
N GLU A 109 -15.67 19.79 -5.06
CA GLU A 109 -15.59 18.83 -6.15
C GLU A 109 -14.39 17.90 -5.98
N GLN A 110 -14.59 16.60 -6.19
CA GLN A 110 -13.49 15.64 -6.11
C GLN A 110 -12.63 15.76 -7.38
N PRO A 111 -11.29 15.67 -7.26
CA PRO A 111 -10.46 15.58 -8.46
C PRO A 111 -10.77 14.28 -9.21
N GLU A 112 -10.53 14.28 -10.52
CA GLU A 112 -10.65 13.11 -11.39
C GLU A 112 -9.26 12.53 -11.66
N PRO A 113 -8.75 11.62 -10.82
CA PRO A 113 -7.49 10.95 -11.09
C PRO A 113 -7.65 9.91 -12.20
N ILE A 114 -6.65 9.84 -13.07
CA ILE A 114 -6.46 8.70 -13.98
C ILE A 114 -6.29 7.41 -13.19
N ILE A 115 -7.20 6.45 -13.40
CA ILE A 115 -7.26 5.14 -12.75
C ILE A 115 -6.80 4.06 -13.72
N PHE A 116 -5.84 3.25 -13.28
CA PHE A 116 -5.32 2.11 -14.04
C PHE A 116 -5.55 0.83 -13.25
N ALA A 117 -6.52 0.00 -13.65
CA ALA A 117 -6.80 -1.27 -12.97
C ALA A 117 -6.33 -2.43 -13.82
N PHE A 118 -5.54 -3.37 -13.29
CA PHE A 118 -5.05 -4.51 -14.06
C PHE A 118 -5.15 -5.84 -13.32
N ASP A 119 -5.12 -6.90 -14.10
CA ASP A 119 -5.09 -8.29 -13.69
C ASP A 119 -4.20 -9.08 -14.68
N ILE A 120 -3.55 -10.15 -14.22
CA ILE A 120 -2.67 -10.99 -15.05
C ILE A 120 -3.14 -12.43 -15.09
N GLU A 121 -2.95 -13.07 -16.25
CA GLU A 121 -3.09 -14.51 -16.39
C GLU A 121 -1.73 -15.14 -16.64
N CYS A 122 -1.43 -16.20 -15.89
CA CYS A 122 -0.14 -16.87 -15.92
C CYS A 122 -0.30 -18.36 -16.25
N THR A 123 0.69 -18.93 -16.93
CA THR A 123 0.76 -20.38 -17.07
C THR A 123 0.89 -21.03 -15.69
N LYS A 124 0.53 -22.30 -15.62
CA LYS A 124 0.78 -23.12 -14.43
C LYS A 124 0.96 -24.58 -14.78
N MET A 125 1.74 -25.26 -13.95
CA MET A 125 1.75 -26.72 -13.91
C MET A 125 0.40 -27.25 -13.37
N PRO A 126 -0.06 -28.43 -13.82
CA PRO A 126 -1.26 -29.07 -13.29
C PRO A 126 -1.20 -29.24 -11.77
N LEU A 127 -2.31 -28.96 -11.09
CA LEU A 127 -2.50 -29.09 -9.63
C LEU A 127 -1.52 -28.28 -8.76
N LYS A 128 -0.80 -27.32 -9.34
CA LYS A 128 0.10 -26.40 -8.64
C LYS A 128 -0.33 -24.95 -8.81
N PHE A 129 0.10 -24.11 -7.88
CA PHE A 129 0.03 -22.65 -8.04
C PHE A 129 1.07 -22.17 -9.06
N PRO A 130 0.77 -21.10 -9.82
CA PRO A 130 1.74 -20.45 -10.70
C PRO A 130 2.97 -19.96 -9.92
N THR A 131 4.16 -20.07 -10.52
CA THR A 131 5.40 -19.54 -9.95
C THR A 131 6.19 -18.77 -10.99
N ALA A 132 6.61 -17.53 -10.67
CA ALA A 132 7.33 -16.68 -11.63
C ALA A 132 8.70 -17.24 -12.08
N VAL A 133 9.21 -18.25 -11.39
CA VAL A 133 10.47 -18.93 -11.74
C VAL A 133 10.32 -19.81 -12.97
N SER A 134 9.24 -20.59 -13.06
CA SER A 134 9.02 -21.55 -14.17
C SER A 134 7.90 -21.15 -15.12
N ASP A 135 6.95 -20.37 -14.66
CA ASP A 135 5.76 -19.99 -15.39
C ASP A 135 5.90 -18.59 -16.02
N GLN A 136 5.11 -18.34 -17.05
CA GLN A 136 5.12 -17.09 -17.82
C GLN A 136 3.75 -16.39 -17.75
N ILE A 137 3.75 -15.08 -17.93
CA ILE A 137 2.55 -14.29 -18.14
C ILE A 137 2.06 -14.52 -19.57
N MET A 138 0.80 -14.96 -19.69
CA MET A 138 0.15 -15.16 -20.98
C MET A 138 -0.72 -13.98 -21.40
N MET A 139 -1.30 -13.25 -20.44
CA MET A 139 -2.12 -12.06 -20.70
C MET A 139 -1.97 -11.03 -19.58
N ILE A 140 -2.09 -9.75 -19.95
CA ILE A 140 -2.33 -8.66 -19.00
C ILE A 140 -3.56 -7.90 -19.49
N SER A 141 -4.65 -7.96 -18.72
CA SER A 141 -5.85 -7.18 -18.98
C SER A 141 -5.86 -5.96 -18.06
N TYR A 142 -6.25 -4.80 -18.58
CA TYR A 142 -6.34 -3.59 -17.77
C TYR A 142 -7.36 -2.60 -18.31
N MET A 143 -7.81 -1.71 -17.42
CA MET A 143 -8.69 -0.60 -17.75
C MET A 143 -8.04 0.71 -17.35
N VAL A 144 -8.11 1.71 -18.24
CA VAL A 144 -7.74 3.10 -18.02
C VAL A 144 -8.98 3.95 -18.22
N ASP A 145 -9.49 4.57 -17.15
CA ASP A 145 -10.66 5.46 -17.19
C ASP A 145 -11.81 4.96 -18.09
N THR A 146 -12.23 3.69 -17.91
CA THR A 146 -13.25 2.94 -18.67
C THR A 146 -12.86 2.36 -20.03
N GLN A 147 -11.73 2.76 -20.61
CA GLN A 147 -11.17 2.12 -21.80
C GLN A 147 -10.42 0.83 -21.40
N GLY A 148 -10.80 -0.30 -21.97
CA GLY A 148 -10.14 -1.58 -21.76
C GLY A 148 -8.97 -1.80 -22.72
N TYR A 149 -7.98 -2.53 -22.26
CA TYR A 149 -6.84 -3.00 -23.03
C TYR A 149 -6.49 -4.43 -22.62
N LEU A 150 -5.99 -5.19 -23.58
CA LEU A 150 -5.52 -6.56 -23.36
C LEU A 150 -4.19 -6.73 -24.10
N ILE A 151 -3.14 -7.11 -23.39
CA ILE A 151 -1.87 -7.49 -24.00
C ILE A 151 -1.76 -9.00 -23.96
N ILE A 152 -1.47 -9.60 -25.12
CA ILE A 152 -1.41 -11.04 -25.34
C ILE A 152 0.04 -11.46 -25.59
N ASN A 153 0.49 -12.54 -24.94
CA ASN A 153 1.74 -13.22 -25.27
C ASN A 153 1.49 -14.32 -26.31
N ARG A 154 1.94 -14.09 -27.56
CA ARG A 154 1.76 -15.03 -28.68
C ARG A 154 2.67 -16.27 -28.63
N GLU A 155 3.60 -16.38 -27.68
CA GLU A 155 4.33 -17.64 -27.43
C GLU A 155 3.43 -18.73 -26.82
N ILE A 156 2.36 -18.31 -26.12
CA ILE A 156 1.49 -19.20 -25.35
C ILE A 156 0.09 -19.26 -25.97
N ILE A 157 -0.47 -18.08 -26.28
CA ILE A 157 -1.77 -17.99 -26.94
C ILE A 157 -1.59 -18.49 -28.37
N SER A 158 -2.52 -19.27 -28.92
CA SER A 158 -2.34 -19.89 -30.24
C SER A 158 -2.67 -18.99 -31.44
N GLN A 159 -3.61 -18.06 -31.29
CA GLN A 159 -4.03 -17.14 -32.35
C GLN A 159 -4.07 -15.67 -31.91
N ASP A 160 -4.01 -14.75 -32.87
CA ASP A 160 -4.23 -13.32 -32.64
C ASP A 160 -5.67 -13.09 -32.18
N ILE A 161 -5.85 -12.18 -31.23
CA ILE A 161 -7.14 -11.77 -30.71
C ILE A 161 -7.47 -10.37 -31.24
N ASP A 162 -8.63 -10.25 -31.87
CA ASP A 162 -9.13 -8.97 -32.38
C ASP A 162 -9.73 -8.13 -31.23
N ASP A 163 -9.84 -6.82 -31.45
CA ASP A 163 -10.57 -5.91 -30.57
C ASP A 163 -12.02 -6.40 -30.35
N PHE A 164 -12.48 -6.36 -29.09
CA PHE A 164 -13.79 -6.86 -28.73
C PHE A 164 -14.40 -6.10 -27.55
N GLU A 165 -15.67 -6.39 -27.27
CA GLU A 165 -16.41 -5.77 -26.16
C GLU A 165 -16.82 -6.83 -25.13
N TYR A 166 -16.54 -6.54 -23.86
CA TYR A 166 -17.07 -7.22 -22.70
C TYR A 166 -17.81 -6.23 -21.80
N THR A 167 -19.12 -6.15 -21.98
CA THR A 167 -20.01 -5.26 -21.21
C THR A 167 -21.03 -6.12 -20.44
N PRO A 168 -20.72 -6.56 -19.20
CA PRO A 168 -21.61 -7.43 -18.43
C PRO A 168 -22.92 -6.74 -18.04
N LYS A 169 -22.91 -5.41 -17.96
CA LYS A 169 -24.09 -4.55 -17.80
C LYS A 169 -23.84 -3.21 -18.47
N LYS A 170 -24.92 -2.51 -18.84
CA LYS A 170 -24.85 -1.14 -19.40
C LYS A 170 -24.06 -0.15 -18.53
N GLU A 171 -24.07 -0.34 -17.22
CA GLU A 171 -23.35 0.49 -16.24
C GLU A 171 -21.85 0.15 -16.13
N TYR A 172 -21.41 -0.95 -16.76
CA TYR A 172 -20.04 -1.45 -16.76
C TYR A 172 -19.56 -1.71 -18.20
N PRO A 173 -19.42 -0.65 -19.04
CA PRO A 173 -18.87 -0.80 -20.38
C PRO A 173 -17.42 -1.29 -20.33
N GLY A 174 -17.04 -2.14 -21.28
CA GLY A 174 -15.68 -2.63 -21.43
C GLY A 174 -15.36 -2.86 -22.89
N GLN A 175 -14.94 -1.82 -23.60
CA GLN A 175 -14.39 -1.95 -24.95
C GLN A 175 -12.89 -2.21 -24.83
N PHE A 176 -12.38 -3.23 -25.50
CA PHE A 176 -10.99 -3.67 -25.37
C PHE A 176 -10.21 -3.51 -26.66
N HIS A 177 -9.13 -2.74 -26.59
CA HIS A 177 -8.08 -2.73 -27.60
C HIS A 177 -7.04 -3.79 -27.28
N VAL A 178 -6.71 -4.63 -28.27
CA VAL A 178 -5.86 -5.79 -28.08
C VAL A 178 -4.48 -5.58 -28.71
N PHE A 179 -3.44 -5.87 -27.94
CA PHE A 179 -2.06 -5.88 -28.39
C PHE A 179 -1.55 -7.32 -28.42
N ASN A 180 -1.40 -7.87 -29.62
CA ASN A 180 -0.83 -9.20 -29.83
C ASN A 180 0.70 -9.10 -29.91
N GLU A 181 1.38 -9.26 -28.76
CA GLU A 181 2.84 -9.13 -28.67
C GLU A 181 3.53 -10.48 -28.91
N THR A 182 4.70 -10.45 -29.54
CA THR A 182 5.35 -11.66 -30.04
C THR A 182 5.79 -12.63 -28.95
N ASN A 183 6.09 -12.13 -27.74
CA ASN A 183 6.57 -12.89 -26.59
C ASN A 183 6.32 -12.15 -25.26
N GLU A 184 6.67 -12.78 -24.14
CA GLU A 184 6.48 -12.20 -22.80
C GLU A 184 7.30 -10.91 -22.60
N LEU A 185 8.49 -10.79 -23.19
CA LEU A 185 9.32 -9.58 -23.06
C LEU A 185 8.65 -8.36 -23.71
N GLU A 186 8.16 -8.50 -24.94
CA GLU A 186 7.44 -7.40 -25.62
C GLU A 186 6.12 -7.09 -24.93
N LEU A 187 5.43 -8.09 -24.36
CA LEU A 187 4.28 -7.87 -23.48
C LEU A 187 4.62 -6.99 -22.27
N LEU A 188 5.70 -7.30 -21.55
CA LEU A 188 6.12 -6.52 -20.37
C LEU A 188 6.55 -5.10 -20.75
N LYS A 189 7.28 -4.93 -21.85
CA LYS A 189 7.66 -3.60 -22.36
C LYS A 189 6.42 -2.80 -22.74
N ARG A 190 5.46 -3.39 -23.46
CA ARG A 190 4.19 -2.73 -23.82
C ARG A 190 3.47 -2.26 -22.57
N PHE A 191 3.36 -3.12 -21.56
CA PHE A 191 2.70 -2.81 -20.29
C PHE A 191 3.36 -1.62 -19.58
N PHE A 192 4.69 -1.66 -19.41
CA PHE A 192 5.42 -0.58 -18.75
C PHE A 192 5.38 0.73 -19.55
N ASN A 193 5.57 0.68 -20.86
CA ASN A 193 5.48 1.85 -21.73
C ASN A 193 4.10 2.51 -21.61
N HIS A 194 3.03 1.73 -21.63
CA HIS A 194 1.69 2.30 -21.57
C HIS A 194 1.37 2.92 -20.19
N ILE A 195 1.89 2.34 -19.09
CA ILE A 195 1.82 2.98 -17.76
C ILE A 195 2.55 4.33 -17.76
N VAL A 196 3.73 4.42 -18.39
CA VAL A 196 4.52 5.66 -18.49
C VAL A 196 3.84 6.70 -19.39
N ASP A 197 3.16 6.27 -20.45
CA ASP A 197 2.43 7.15 -21.36
C ASP A 197 1.19 7.75 -20.68
N VAL A 198 0.39 6.90 -20.01
CA VAL A 198 -0.85 7.28 -19.34
C VAL A 198 -0.60 8.06 -18.04
N LYS A 199 0.49 7.76 -17.34
CA LYS A 199 0.86 8.37 -16.05
C LYS A 199 -0.27 8.28 -15.01
N PRO A 200 -0.70 7.06 -14.65
CA PRO A 200 -1.80 6.89 -13.73
C PRO A 200 -1.47 7.47 -12.35
N HIS A 201 -2.48 8.07 -11.72
CA HIS A 201 -2.38 8.54 -10.35
C HIS A 201 -2.67 7.40 -9.36
N ILE A 202 -3.48 6.43 -9.79
CA ILE A 202 -3.88 5.28 -8.99
C ILE A 202 -3.80 4.03 -9.84
N LEU A 203 -3.09 3.03 -9.33
CA LEU A 203 -2.99 1.70 -9.90
C LEU A 203 -3.73 0.71 -9.00
N VAL A 204 -4.64 -0.06 -9.57
CA VAL A 204 -5.62 -0.88 -8.87
C VAL A 204 -5.42 -2.35 -9.27
N THR A 205 -5.51 -3.24 -8.30
CA THR A 205 -5.42 -4.70 -8.50
C THR A 205 -6.40 -5.41 -7.58
N TYR A 206 -6.60 -6.71 -7.79
CA TYR A 206 -7.26 -7.58 -6.82
C TYR A 206 -6.28 -8.65 -6.32
N ASN A 207 -5.80 -8.53 -5.08
CA ASN A 207 -4.74 -9.37 -4.51
C ASN A 207 -3.33 -9.16 -5.12
N GLY A 208 -3.12 -8.00 -5.74
CA GLY A 208 -1.88 -7.69 -6.47
C GLY A 208 -0.63 -7.58 -5.60
N ASP A 209 -0.74 -7.23 -4.31
CA ASP A 209 0.41 -7.24 -3.41
C ASP A 209 0.99 -8.67 -3.24
N SER A 210 0.13 -9.68 -3.29
CA SER A 210 0.50 -11.09 -3.02
C SER A 210 0.71 -11.93 -4.28
N PHE A 211 0.24 -11.49 -5.45
CA PHE A 211 0.33 -12.27 -6.68
C PHE A 211 0.80 -11.43 -7.87
N ASP A 212 -0.01 -10.50 -8.38
CA ASP A 212 0.23 -9.84 -9.67
C ASP A 212 1.54 -9.06 -9.72
N MET A 213 1.75 -8.14 -8.79
CA MET A 213 2.94 -7.29 -8.74
C MET A 213 4.24 -8.09 -8.54
N PRO A 214 4.34 -9.04 -7.59
CA PRO A 214 5.55 -9.84 -7.45
C PRO A 214 5.78 -10.79 -8.63
N PHE A 215 4.73 -11.23 -9.32
CA PHE A 215 4.90 -12.04 -10.53
C PHE A 215 5.47 -11.19 -11.66
N VAL A 216 4.87 -10.03 -11.94
CA VAL A 216 5.37 -9.07 -12.95
C VAL A 216 6.81 -8.64 -12.65
N GLU A 217 7.15 -8.31 -11.40
CA GLU A 217 8.50 -7.91 -11.02
C GLU A 217 9.53 -9.01 -11.30
N GLN A 218 9.24 -10.26 -10.93
CA GLN A 218 10.16 -11.39 -11.14
C GLN A 218 10.30 -11.75 -12.62
N ARG A 219 9.21 -11.72 -13.40
CA ARG A 219 9.27 -11.95 -14.86
C ARG A 219 10.02 -10.82 -15.57
N ALA A 220 9.80 -9.57 -15.19
CA ALA A 220 10.58 -8.43 -15.68
C ALA A 220 12.07 -8.62 -15.38
N GLN A 221 12.41 -9.02 -14.15
CA GLN A 221 13.80 -9.28 -13.75
C GLN A 221 14.44 -10.41 -14.56
N PHE A 222 13.69 -11.48 -14.88
CA PHE A 222 14.16 -12.57 -15.73
C PHE A 222 14.63 -12.08 -17.11
N TYR A 223 13.95 -11.08 -17.68
CA TYR A 223 14.35 -10.44 -18.94
C TYR A 223 15.30 -9.25 -18.78
N GLY A 224 15.84 -9.01 -17.58
CA GLY A 224 16.76 -7.91 -17.32
C GLY A 224 16.11 -6.53 -17.19
N LEU A 225 14.78 -6.47 -17.06
CA LEU A 225 14.05 -5.23 -16.78
C LEU A 225 13.98 -5.00 -15.27
N ASN A 226 14.02 -3.74 -14.85
CA ASN A 226 13.88 -3.37 -13.45
C ASN A 226 12.57 -2.58 -13.24
N MET A 227 11.55 -3.21 -12.64
CA MET A 227 10.22 -2.62 -12.49
C MET A 227 10.23 -1.24 -11.80
N PHE A 228 11.15 -1.01 -10.85
CA PHE A 228 11.29 0.29 -10.20
C PHE A 228 11.82 1.37 -11.15
N ASN A 229 12.78 1.04 -12.03
CA ASN A 229 13.29 1.98 -13.02
C ASN A 229 12.26 2.25 -14.14
N GLU A 230 11.49 1.23 -14.53
CA GLU A 230 10.51 1.34 -15.60
C GLU A 230 9.26 2.14 -15.17
N ILE A 231 8.67 1.79 -14.02
CA ILE A 231 7.35 2.35 -13.59
C ILE A 231 7.33 2.87 -12.14
N GLY A 232 8.46 2.87 -11.44
CA GLY A 232 8.58 3.46 -10.09
C GLY A 232 8.02 2.61 -8.94
N PHE A 233 7.48 1.43 -9.21
CA PHE A 233 6.98 0.51 -8.20
C PHE A 233 8.09 -0.33 -7.59
N ARG A 234 8.04 -0.51 -6.27
CA ARG A 234 8.92 -1.42 -5.54
C ARG A 234 8.21 -2.00 -4.34
N LYS A 235 8.64 -3.19 -3.93
CA LYS A 235 8.19 -3.83 -2.71
C LYS A 235 8.75 -3.12 -1.47
N ASP A 236 7.90 -2.90 -0.46
CA ASP A 236 8.30 -2.35 0.84
C ASP A 236 8.54 -3.44 1.89
N SER A 237 8.83 -3.04 3.13
CA SER A 237 9.09 -3.98 4.24
C SER A 237 7.85 -4.74 4.74
N GLN A 238 6.66 -4.38 4.26
CA GLN A 238 5.37 -4.98 4.62
C GLN A 238 4.80 -5.82 3.47
N ASP A 239 5.67 -6.21 2.54
CA ASP A 239 5.34 -6.94 1.32
C ASP A 239 4.29 -6.24 0.43
N CYS A 240 4.19 -4.90 0.51
CA CYS A 240 3.30 -4.10 -0.32
C CYS A 240 4.08 -3.44 -1.46
N TYR A 241 3.48 -3.36 -2.64
CA TYR A 241 4.08 -2.68 -3.79
C TYR A 241 3.66 -1.21 -3.81
N LEU A 242 4.62 -0.31 -3.61
CA LEU A 242 4.36 1.12 -3.49
C LEU A 242 5.14 1.90 -4.54
N CYS A 243 4.52 2.97 -5.03
CA CYS A 243 5.13 3.95 -5.91
C CYS A 243 4.87 5.36 -5.35
N ARG A 244 5.80 6.30 -5.58
CA ARG A 244 5.68 7.67 -5.05
C ARG A 244 4.63 8.50 -5.79
N PRO A 245 4.64 8.60 -7.14
CA PRO A 245 3.62 9.34 -7.89
C PRO A 245 2.30 8.59 -8.10
N CYS A 246 2.28 7.25 -7.96
CA CYS A 246 1.11 6.42 -8.23
C CYS A 246 0.74 5.58 -7.00
N ILE A 247 -0.50 5.72 -6.55
CA ILE A 247 -0.99 5.02 -5.36
C ILE A 247 -1.45 3.61 -5.75
N HIS A 248 -0.94 2.58 -5.08
CA HIS A 248 -1.44 1.22 -5.26
C HIS A 248 -2.63 0.92 -4.36
N MET A 249 -3.76 0.59 -4.99
CA MET A 249 -5.02 0.22 -4.36
C MET A 249 -5.33 -1.24 -4.59
N ASP A 250 -4.92 -2.10 -3.65
CA ASP A 250 -5.28 -3.51 -3.66
C ASP A 250 -6.68 -3.73 -3.08
N CYS A 251 -7.66 -3.98 -3.95
CA CYS A 251 -9.06 -4.13 -3.59
C CYS A 251 -9.32 -5.24 -2.56
N ILE A 252 -8.48 -6.29 -2.49
CA ILE A 252 -8.69 -7.36 -1.51
C ILE A 252 -8.55 -6.86 -0.06
N LYS A 253 -7.77 -5.78 0.16
CA LYS A 253 -7.59 -5.17 1.48
C LYS A 253 -8.89 -4.53 1.97
N TRP A 254 -9.58 -3.82 1.08
CA TRP A 254 -10.92 -3.30 1.36
C TRP A 254 -11.92 -4.44 1.54
N VAL A 255 -11.85 -5.50 0.72
CA VAL A 255 -12.75 -6.66 0.83
C VAL A 255 -12.64 -7.29 2.22
N LYS A 256 -11.42 -7.60 2.68
CA LYS A 256 -11.20 -8.25 3.97
C LYS A 256 -11.65 -7.39 5.15
N ARG A 257 -11.47 -6.08 5.07
CA ARG A 257 -11.68 -5.16 6.19
C ARG A 257 -13.08 -4.54 6.24
N ASP A 258 -13.58 -4.08 5.09
CA ASP A 258 -14.70 -3.13 5.03
C ASP A 258 -15.89 -3.64 4.21
N SER A 259 -15.77 -4.78 3.49
CA SER A 259 -16.88 -5.26 2.65
C SER A 259 -18.02 -5.94 3.42
N TYR A 260 -17.77 -6.36 4.66
CA TYR A 260 -18.65 -7.20 5.49
C TYR A 260 -19.04 -8.55 4.86
N LEU A 261 -18.29 -9.02 3.87
CA LEU A 261 -18.51 -10.34 3.27
C LEU A 261 -17.88 -11.44 4.15
N PRO A 262 -18.49 -12.64 4.21
CA PRO A 262 -17.88 -13.77 4.89
C PRO A 262 -16.57 -14.18 4.21
N VAL A 263 -15.64 -14.73 4.98
CA VAL A 263 -14.27 -15.08 4.51
C VAL A 263 -14.28 -15.97 3.27
N GLY A 264 -15.21 -16.93 3.19
CA GLY A 264 -15.37 -17.80 2.02
C GLY A 264 -15.83 -17.10 0.73
N SER A 265 -16.20 -15.82 0.80
CA SER A 265 -16.67 -15.01 -0.33
C SER A 265 -15.72 -13.85 -0.66
N HIS A 266 -14.46 -13.93 -0.24
CA HIS A 266 -13.43 -12.93 -0.54
C HIS A 266 -12.72 -13.18 -1.88
N GLY A 267 -13.12 -14.18 -2.66
CA GLY A 267 -12.65 -14.35 -4.04
C GLY A 267 -13.31 -13.33 -4.98
N LEU A 268 -12.58 -12.85 -5.99
CA LEU A 268 -13.05 -11.82 -6.92
C LEU A 268 -14.44 -12.15 -7.49
N LYS A 269 -14.67 -13.39 -7.93
CA LYS A 269 -15.95 -13.81 -8.50
C LYS A 269 -17.13 -13.65 -7.51
N ALA A 270 -16.94 -14.06 -6.25
CA ALA A 270 -17.95 -13.94 -5.22
C ALA A 270 -18.21 -12.47 -4.84
N VAL A 271 -17.15 -11.65 -4.77
CA VAL A 271 -17.26 -10.21 -4.51
C VAL A 271 -18.00 -9.51 -5.64
N THR A 272 -17.69 -9.83 -6.90
CA THR A 272 -18.37 -9.27 -8.08
C THR A 272 -19.86 -9.60 -8.06
N LYS A 273 -20.23 -10.85 -7.77
CA LYS A 273 -21.64 -11.25 -7.60
C LYS A 273 -22.32 -10.46 -6.50
N ALA A 274 -21.69 -10.33 -5.34
CA ALA A 274 -22.27 -9.66 -4.18
C ALA A 274 -22.36 -8.13 -4.29
N LYS A 275 -21.33 -7.49 -4.86
CA LYS A 275 -21.18 -6.03 -4.92
C LYS A 275 -21.62 -5.46 -6.27
N LEU A 276 -21.11 -5.97 -7.38
CA LEU A 276 -21.44 -5.48 -8.73
C LEU A 276 -22.73 -6.10 -9.31
N ARG A 277 -23.26 -7.14 -8.66
CA ARG A 277 -24.56 -7.76 -8.99
C ARG A 277 -24.63 -8.32 -10.41
N TYR A 278 -23.55 -8.93 -10.89
CA TYR A 278 -23.52 -9.75 -12.11
C TYR A 278 -22.63 -10.97 -11.89
N ASN A 279 -22.78 -11.98 -12.74
CA ASN A 279 -21.93 -13.17 -12.71
C ASN A 279 -20.75 -12.95 -13.67
N PRO A 280 -19.51 -12.79 -13.16
CA PRO A 280 -18.33 -12.75 -14.02
C PRO A 280 -18.10 -14.09 -14.68
N ILE A 281 -17.29 -14.11 -15.74
CA ILE A 281 -16.90 -15.35 -16.42
C ILE A 281 -16.04 -16.17 -15.45
N GLU A 282 -16.31 -17.46 -15.36
CA GLU A 282 -15.56 -18.40 -14.53
C GLU A 282 -14.96 -19.49 -15.43
N ILE A 283 -13.67 -19.73 -15.27
CA ILE A 283 -12.92 -20.80 -15.91
C ILE A 283 -12.21 -21.58 -14.80
N ASP A 284 -12.16 -22.91 -14.93
CA ASP A 284 -11.35 -23.72 -14.02
C ASP A 284 -9.86 -23.40 -14.23
N PRO A 285 -9.10 -23.06 -13.18
CA PRO A 285 -7.67 -22.79 -13.30
C PRO A 285 -6.85 -23.90 -13.98
N GLU A 286 -7.30 -25.16 -13.93
CA GLU A 286 -6.65 -26.27 -14.60
C GLU A 286 -6.89 -26.30 -16.12
N ASP A 287 -7.95 -25.64 -16.60
CA ASP A 287 -8.26 -25.54 -18.02
C ASP A 287 -7.58 -24.36 -18.71
N MET A 288 -7.08 -23.36 -17.96
CA MET A 288 -6.52 -22.12 -18.53
C MET A 288 -5.42 -22.37 -19.58
N CYS A 289 -4.42 -23.19 -19.26
CA CYS A 289 -3.31 -23.49 -20.18
C CYS A 289 -3.79 -24.23 -21.45
N ARG A 290 -4.83 -25.07 -21.33
CA ARG A 290 -5.41 -25.78 -22.49
C ARG A 290 -6.20 -24.81 -23.35
N LEU A 291 -7.01 -23.94 -22.73
CA LEU A 291 -7.81 -22.94 -23.43
C LEU A 291 -6.96 -21.88 -24.13
N ALA A 292 -5.77 -21.58 -23.62
CA ALA A 292 -4.80 -20.73 -24.31
C ALA A 292 -4.48 -21.21 -25.74
N VAL A 293 -4.52 -22.53 -25.96
CA VAL A 293 -4.25 -23.14 -27.26
C VAL A 293 -5.55 -23.45 -28.02
N GLU A 294 -6.53 -24.08 -27.35
CA GLU A 294 -7.74 -24.58 -28.00
C GLU A 294 -8.81 -23.50 -28.23
N GLN A 295 -8.96 -22.55 -27.31
CA GLN A 295 -10.03 -21.54 -27.30
C GLN A 295 -9.57 -20.20 -26.73
N PRO A 296 -8.57 -19.55 -27.36
CA PRO A 296 -7.92 -18.35 -26.81
C PRO A 296 -8.87 -17.16 -26.67
N GLN A 297 -9.92 -17.05 -27.51
CA GLN A 297 -10.95 -16.02 -27.34
C GLN A 297 -11.75 -16.19 -26.04
N THR A 298 -12.07 -17.42 -25.65
CA THR A 298 -12.78 -17.71 -24.39
C THR A 298 -11.95 -17.32 -23.19
N LEU A 299 -10.65 -17.64 -23.22
CA LEU A 299 -9.70 -17.24 -22.18
C LEU A 299 -9.50 -15.71 -22.14
N SER A 300 -9.45 -15.06 -23.29
CA SER A 300 -9.35 -13.59 -23.39
C SER A 300 -10.57 -12.90 -22.78
N ASN A 301 -11.79 -13.42 -23.02
CA ASN A 301 -13.02 -12.94 -22.38
C ASN A 301 -12.96 -13.07 -20.85
N TYR A 302 -12.39 -14.16 -20.34
CA TYR A 302 -12.20 -14.36 -18.90
C TYR A 302 -11.19 -13.35 -18.32
N SER A 303 -10.04 -13.17 -18.95
CA SER A 303 -9.01 -12.22 -18.50
C SER A 303 -9.58 -10.79 -18.44
N VAL A 304 -10.29 -10.33 -19.48
CA VAL A 304 -10.87 -8.98 -19.46
C VAL A 304 -12.04 -8.87 -18.47
N SER A 305 -12.76 -9.96 -18.20
CA SER A 305 -13.81 -9.98 -17.17
C SER A 305 -13.28 -9.64 -15.79
N ASP A 306 -12.05 -10.04 -15.46
CA ASP A 306 -11.43 -9.75 -14.16
C ASP A 306 -10.87 -8.33 -14.07
N ALA A 307 -10.32 -7.77 -15.15
CA ALA A 307 -10.01 -6.34 -15.23
C ALA A 307 -11.27 -5.47 -15.07
N VAL A 308 -12.37 -5.81 -15.76
CA VAL A 308 -13.65 -5.09 -15.64
C VAL A 308 -14.19 -5.17 -14.22
N ALA A 309 -14.21 -6.38 -13.62
CA ALA A 309 -14.65 -6.56 -12.25
C ALA A 309 -13.81 -5.73 -11.26
N THR A 310 -12.48 -5.76 -11.40
CA THR A 310 -11.54 -5.04 -10.53
C THR A 310 -11.70 -3.53 -10.64
N TYR A 311 -11.75 -2.99 -11.87
CA TYR A 311 -11.95 -1.57 -12.13
C TYR A 311 -13.27 -1.05 -11.54
N TYR A 312 -14.39 -1.70 -11.86
CA TYR A 312 -15.70 -1.23 -11.39
C TYR A 312 -15.94 -1.48 -9.90
N LEU A 313 -15.35 -2.54 -9.32
CA LEU A 313 -15.35 -2.72 -7.86
C LEU A 313 -14.66 -1.54 -7.18
N TYR A 314 -13.49 -1.16 -7.70
CA TYR A 314 -12.77 0.00 -7.19
C TYR A 314 -13.58 1.28 -7.31
N MET A 315 -14.08 1.59 -8.51
CA MET A 315 -14.80 2.83 -8.77
C MET A 315 -16.10 2.94 -7.98
N LYS A 316 -16.86 1.85 -7.83
CA LYS A 316 -18.16 1.88 -7.14
C LYS A 316 -18.06 1.83 -5.61
N TYR A 317 -17.03 1.18 -5.07
CA TYR A 317 -16.98 0.88 -3.64
C TYR A 317 -15.74 1.39 -2.92
N VAL A 318 -14.56 1.34 -3.55
CA VAL A 318 -13.29 1.60 -2.86
C VAL A 318 -12.88 3.06 -3.00
N HIS A 319 -12.94 3.64 -4.20
CA HIS A 319 -12.45 4.99 -4.49
C HIS A 319 -13.05 6.04 -3.56
N THR A 320 -14.36 6.26 -3.65
CA THR A 320 -15.04 7.28 -2.84
C THR A 320 -14.90 7.01 -1.35
N PHE A 321 -14.92 5.74 -0.93
CA PHE A 321 -14.80 5.37 0.48
C PHE A 321 -13.43 5.73 1.06
N ILE A 322 -12.35 5.32 0.40
CA ILE A 322 -10.98 5.55 0.90
C ILE A 322 -10.63 7.04 0.84
N PHE A 323 -10.98 7.75 -0.23
CA PHE A 323 -10.69 9.18 -0.33
C PHE A 323 -11.56 10.02 0.61
N ALA A 324 -12.82 9.65 0.86
CA ALA A 324 -13.63 10.28 1.90
C ALA A 324 -13.00 10.11 3.29
N LEU A 325 -12.51 8.92 3.63
CA LEU A 325 -11.76 8.70 4.87
C LEU A 325 -10.45 9.51 4.89
N GLY A 326 -9.78 9.67 3.76
CA GLY A 326 -8.58 10.50 3.61
C GLY A 326 -8.78 11.97 4.00
N THR A 327 -10.00 12.50 3.84
CA THR A 327 -10.32 13.90 4.21
C THR A 327 -10.26 14.16 5.72
N ILE A 328 -10.35 13.10 6.54
CA ILE A 328 -10.34 13.19 8.01
C ILE A 328 -9.18 12.44 8.66
N ILE A 329 -8.66 11.37 8.02
CA ILE A 329 -7.52 10.60 8.52
C ILE A 329 -6.22 11.18 7.95
N PRO A 330 -5.24 11.57 8.79
CA PRO A 330 -3.99 12.21 8.36
C PRO A 330 -2.99 11.17 7.83
N MET A 331 -3.38 10.42 6.80
CA MET A 331 -2.64 9.30 6.22
C MET A 331 -2.75 9.28 4.71
N ARG A 332 -1.82 8.60 4.06
CA ARG A 332 -1.88 8.40 2.61
C ARG A 332 -3.01 7.39 2.27
N PRO A 333 -3.62 7.45 1.07
CA PRO A 333 -4.74 6.58 0.74
C PRO A 333 -4.40 5.08 0.78
N ASP A 334 -3.18 4.69 0.39
CA ASP A 334 -2.66 3.32 0.52
C ASP A 334 -2.60 2.83 1.97
N GLU A 335 -2.25 3.72 2.90
CA GLU A 335 -2.21 3.43 4.34
C GLU A 335 -3.62 3.35 4.91
N VAL A 336 -4.51 4.27 4.51
CA VAL A 336 -5.93 4.24 4.89
C VAL A 336 -6.58 2.93 4.47
N LEU A 337 -6.24 2.40 3.29
CA LEU A 337 -6.69 1.10 2.82
C LEU A 337 -6.15 -0.07 3.67
N ARG A 338 -4.89 0.00 4.11
CA ARG A 338 -4.17 -1.12 4.76
C ARG A 338 -4.21 -1.14 6.30
N LYS A 339 -4.64 -0.06 6.96
CA LYS A 339 -4.54 0.17 8.43
C LYS A 339 -5.23 -0.83 9.40
N GLY A 340 -5.80 -1.92 8.92
CA GLY A 340 -6.35 -3.01 9.75
C GLY A 340 -5.47 -4.26 9.83
N GLU A 341 -4.61 -4.48 8.82
CA GLU A 341 -3.72 -5.65 8.76
C GLU A 341 -2.39 -5.37 9.47
N LEU A 342 -1.95 -4.11 9.54
CA LEU A 342 -0.64 -3.69 10.05
C LEU A 342 -0.50 -3.71 11.58
N LYS A 343 -1.53 -4.14 12.32
CA LYS A 343 -1.57 -4.14 13.80
C LYS A 343 -1.69 -5.54 14.42
N LYS A 344 -1.27 -6.59 13.72
CA LYS A 344 -1.12 -7.92 14.33
C LYS A 344 0.34 -8.24 14.61
#